data_AF-A0A6G6GJE2-F1
#
_entry.id   AF-A0A6G6GJE2-F1
#
_cell.length_a   1.000
_cell.length_b   1.000
_cell.length_c   1.000
_cell.angle_alpha   90.00
_cell.angle_beta   90.00
_cell.angle_gamma   90.00
#
_symmetry.space_group_name_H-M   'P 1'
#
loop_
_entity.id
_entity.type
_entity.pdbx_description
1 polymer ?
#
loop_
_entity_poly.entity_id
_entity_poly.type
_entity_poly.pdbx_seq_one_letter_code
_entity_poly.pdbx_strand_id
1 'polypeptide(L)'
;MNDKLNTESSGFLTSYIKENKSKIDESLVSLRLMKEVDDFLDINCISQRSFADDIGYSEAYISQLMSGVKKFNTSFINRLEKKYNLRIEFKLNPKNECKFISKLSNTTIEFRITNFNLIQSEKNFSSNNNPLDYCQFETVED
;
A
#
# COMPACT_ATOMS: atom_id res chain seq x y z
N MET A 1 -12.55 -50.12 -2.78
CA MET A 1 -12.81 -49.41 -1.51
C MET A 1 -11.64 -48.48 -1.25
N ASN A 2 -11.60 -47.28 -1.83
CA ASN A 2 -10.56 -46.27 -1.50
C ASN A 2 -11.00 -44.79 -1.69
N ASP A 3 -12.27 -44.51 -2.04
CA ASP A 3 -12.71 -43.13 -2.32
C ASP A 3 -13.30 -42.38 -1.11
N LYS A 4 -13.14 -42.88 0.12
CA LYS A 4 -13.73 -42.25 1.34
C LYS A 4 -12.76 -41.39 2.16
N LEU A 5 -11.52 -41.19 1.74
CA LEU A 5 -10.50 -40.46 2.52
C LEU A 5 -10.25 -39.00 2.09
N ASN A 6 -10.81 -38.53 0.97
CA ASN A 6 -10.47 -37.21 0.40
C ASN A 6 -11.47 -36.07 0.70
N THR A 7 -12.61 -36.35 1.33
CA THR A 7 -13.69 -35.34 1.47
C THR A 7 -13.59 -34.52 2.76
N GLU A 8 -13.03 -35.08 3.84
CA GLU A 8 -12.96 -34.41 5.15
C GLU A 8 -11.84 -33.35 5.23
N SER A 9 -10.72 -33.55 4.53
CA SER A 9 -9.58 -32.61 4.55
C SER A 9 -9.91 -31.26 3.89
N SER A 10 -10.76 -31.29 2.86
CA SER A 10 -11.23 -30.11 2.12
C SER A 10 -12.05 -29.15 3.01
N GLY A 11 -12.92 -29.69 3.86
CA GLY A 11 -13.75 -28.91 4.79
C GLY A 11 -12.93 -28.24 5.89
N PHE A 12 -11.96 -28.97 6.45
CA PHE A 12 -11.06 -28.44 7.48
C PHE A 12 -10.16 -27.31 6.94
N LEU A 13 -9.52 -27.52 5.79
CA LEU A 13 -8.60 -26.54 5.21
C LEU A 13 -9.34 -25.26 4.77
N THR A 14 -10.55 -25.39 4.23
CA THR A 14 -11.41 -24.25 3.87
C THR A 14 -11.82 -23.44 5.11
N SER A 15 -12.18 -24.12 6.20
CA SER A 15 -12.55 -23.48 7.47
C SER A 15 -11.36 -22.75 8.09
N TYR A 16 -10.19 -23.39 8.11
CA TYR A 16 -8.94 -22.79 8.59
C TYR A 16 -8.56 -21.52 7.80
N ILE A 17 -8.65 -21.56 6.46
CA ILE A 17 -8.40 -20.38 5.61
C ILE A 17 -9.40 -19.27 5.94
N LYS A 18 -10.68 -19.60 6.11
CA LYS A 18 -11.72 -18.61 6.41
C LYS A 18 -11.48 -17.92 7.75
N GLU A 19 -11.10 -18.68 8.78
CA GLU A 19 -10.81 -18.16 10.12
C GLU A 19 -9.52 -17.33 10.16
N ASN A 20 -8.52 -17.67 9.34
CA ASN A 20 -7.21 -17.02 9.35
C ASN A 20 -6.99 -16.06 8.17
N LYS A 21 -8.03 -15.75 7.40
CA LYS A 21 -7.95 -15.00 6.14
C LYS A 21 -7.18 -13.69 6.26
N SER A 22 -7.44 -12.88 7.30
CA SER A 22 -6.73 -11.61 7.51
C SER A 22 -5.24 -11.80 7.69
N LYS A 23 -4.81 -12.80 8.47
CA LYS A 23 -3.39 -13.11 8.69
C LYS A 23 -2.74 -13.59 7.40
N ILE A 24 -3.45 -14.40 6.62
CA ILE A 24 -2.98 -14.86 5.32
C ILE A 24 -2.80 -13.66 4.37
N ASP A 25 -3.80 -12.77 4.29
CA ASP A 25 -3.75 -11.57 3.45
C ASP A 25 -2.58 -10.64 3.87
N GLU A 26 -2.36 -10.43 5.17
CA GLU A 26 -1.21 -9.66 5.68
C GLU A 26 0.13 -10.29 5.33
N SER A 27 0.25 -11.61 5.47
CA SER A 27 1.46 -12.36 5.09
C SER A 27 1.72 -12.27 3.60
N LEU A 28 0.67 -12.32 2.76
CA LEU A 28 0.81 -12.16 1.30
C LEU A 28 1.31 -10.76 0.92
N VAL A 29 0.86 -9.71 1.60
CA VAL A 29 1.39 -8.35 1.38
C VAL A 29 2.87 -8.27 1.78
N SER A 30 3.22 -8.86 2.93
CA SER A 30 4.61 -8.87 3.39
C SER A 30 5.52 -9.62 2.42
N LEU A 31 5.10 -10.80 1.95
CA LEU A 31 5.83 -11.61 0.98
C LEU A 31 6.05 -10.88 -0.35
N ARG A 32 5.05 -10.13 -0.84
CA ARG A 32 5.23 -9.32 -2.05
C ARG A 32 6.31 -8.27 -1.85
N LEU A 33 6.27 -7.54 -0.73
CA LEU A 33 7.27 -6.52 -0.45
C LEU A 33 8.67 -7.13 -0.28
N MET A 34 8.78 -8.29 0.38
CA MET A 34 10.03 -9.04 0.51
C MET A 34 10.60 -9.36 -0.87
N LYS A 35 9.77 -9.88 -1.77
CA LYS A 35 10.17 -10.21 -3.13
C LYS A 35 10.66 -8.98 -3.89
N GLU A 36 9.93 -7.87 -3.83
CA GLU A 36 10.34 -6.63 -4.52
C GLU A 36 11.70 -6.10 -4.00
N VAL A 37 11.96 -6.23 -2.69
CA VAL A 37 13.25 -5.89 -2.11
C VAL A 37 14.33 -6.87 -2.59
N ASP A 38 14.06 -8.18 -2.59
CA ASP A 38 15.00 -9.21 -3.04
C ASP A 38 15.39 -9.01 -4.51
N ASP A 39 14.40 -8.84 -5.39
CA ASP A 39 14.59 -8.55 -6.82
C ASP A 39 15.42 -7.27 -7.01
N PHE A 40 15.16 -6.22 -6.22
CA PHE A 40 15.95 -5.00 -6.24
C PHE A 40 17.42 -5.25 -5.85
N LEU A 41 17.68 -6.03 -4.80
CA LEU A 41 19.04 -6.34 -4.37
C LEU A 41 19.78 -7.15 -5.43
N ASP A 42 19.13 -8.15 -6.02
CA ASP A 42 19.70 -8.99 -7.06
C ASP A 42 20.06 -8.19 -8.31
N ILE A 43 19.13 -7.35 -8.80
CA ILE A 43 19.36 -6.50 -9.98
C ILE A 43 20.54 -5.55 -9.77
N ASN A 44 20.69 -5.01 -8.57
CA ASN A 44 21.77 -4.08 -8.24
C ASN A 44 23.03 -4.78 -7.70
N CYS A 45 23.04 -6.11 -7.64
CA CYS A 45 24.14 -6.92 -7.09
C CYS A 45 24.54 -6.51 -5.66
N ILE A 46 23.56 -6.14 -4.84
CA ILE A 46 23.76 -5.71 -3.45
C ILE A 46 23.57 -6.90 -2.52
N SER A 47 24.61 -7.25 -1.76
CA SER A 47 24.47 -8.28 -0.73
C SER A 47 23.58 -7.82 0.43
N GLN A 48 22.90 -8.75 1.11
CA GLN A 48 22.08 -8.42 2.28
C GLN A 48 22.86 -7.71 3.39
N ARG A 49 24.15 -8.04 3.55
CA ARG A 49 25.04 -7.33 4.47
C ARG A 49 25.23 -5.87 4.06
N SER A 50 25.64 -5.63 2.81
CA SER A 50 25.82 -4.26 2.31
C SER A 50 24.52 -3.46 2.41
N PHE A 51 23.40 -4.09 2.05
CA PHE A 51 22.09 -3.48 2.18
C PHE A 51 21.79 -3.07 3.63
N ALA A 52 22.04 -3.94 4.60
CA ALA A 52 21.83 -3.66 6.01
C ALA A 52 22.62 -2.42 6.46
N ASP A 53 23.91 -2.37 6.10
CA ASP A 53 24.78 -1.23 6.40
C ASP A 53 24.28 0.06 5.73
N ASP A 54 23.83 -0.04 4.48
CA ASP A 54 23.35 1.08 3.68
C ASP A 54 22.11 1.76 4.25
N ILE A 55 21.14 0.98 4.75
CA ILE A 55 19.90 1.50 5.34
C ILE A 55 19.97 1.63 6.87
N GLY A 56 21.13 1.32 7.47
CA GLY A 56 21.41 1.51 8.90
C GLY A 56 20.66 0.55 9.82
N TYR A 57 20.61 -0.72 9.46
CA TYR A 57 20.10 -1.82 10.28
C TYR A 57 21.16 -2.93 10.43
N SER A 58 20.96 -3.85 11.38
CA SER A 58 21.83 -5.03 11.49
C SER A 58 21.47 -6.07 10.42
N GLU A 59 22.48 -6.83 9.97
CA GLU A 59 22.30 -7.96 9.04
C GLU A 59 21.24 -8.95 9.58
N ALA A 60 21.25 -9.23 10.89
CA ALA A 60 20.24 -10.07 11.54
C ALA A 60 18.81 -9.49 11.45
N TYR A 61 18.66 -8.16 11.54
CA TYR A 61 17.35 -7.53 11.38
C TYR A 61 16.84 -7.66 9.94
N ILE A 62 17.71 -7.47 8.94
CA ILE A 62 17.36 -7.69 7.53
C ILE A 62 16.99 -9.15 7.28
N SER A 63 17.78 -10.11 7.80
CA SER A 63 17.45 -11.54 7.68
C SER A 63 16.09 -11.88 8.31
N GLN A 64 15.75 -11.28 9.45
CA GLN A 64 14.42 -11.44 10.07
C GLN A 64 13.29 -10.83 9.24
N LEU A 65 13.53 -9.73 8.52
CA LEU A 65 12.57 -9.18 7.57
C LEU A 65 12.40 -10.10 6.36
N MET A 66 13.51 -10.55 5.76
CA MET A 66 13.52 -11.40 4.57
C MET A 66 13.09 -12.86 4.84
N SER A 67 12.99 -13.27 6.10
CA SER A 67 12.37 -14.55 6.50
C SER A 67 10.90 -14.40 6.94
N GLY A 68 10.36 -13.19 6.95
CA GLY A 68 8.98 -12.91 7.37
C GLY A 68 8.75 -12.99 8.89
N VAL A 69 9.80 -13.17 9.69
CA VAL A 69 9.73 -13.14 11.17
C VAL A 69 9.38 -11.74 11.66
N LYS A 70 9.94 -10.70 11.02
CA LYS A 70 9.60 -9.30 11.27
C LYS A 70 8.82 -8.71 10.10
N LYS A 71 7.90 -7.79 10.43
CA LYS A 71 7.14 -7.02 9.45
C LYS A 71 7.90 -5.76 9.05
N PHE A 72 7.78 -5.39 7.78
CA PHE A 72 8.21 -4.10 7.27
C PHE A 72 7.40 -3.00 7.93
N ASN A 73 8.08 -1.96 8.39
CA ASN A 73 7.45 -0.78 8.95
C ASN A 73 7.75 0.44 8.07
N THR A 74 7.04 1.54 8.33
CA THR A 74 7.20 2.78 7.58
C THR A 74 8.60 3.39 7.70
N SER A 75 9.32 3.15 8.81
CA SER A 75 10.70 3.61 9.00
C SER A 75 11.66 2.92 8.04
N PHE A 76 11.50 1.60 7.84
CA PHE A 76 12.27 0.84 6.84
C PHE A 76 12.00 1.38 5.43
N ILE A 77 10.72 1.55 5.07
CA ILE A 77 10.31 2.07 3.75
C ILE A 77 10.96 3.44 3.49
N ASN A 78 10.85 4.37 4.44
CA ASN A 78 11.44 5.70 4.32
C ASN A 78 12.99 5.67 4.20
N ARG A 79 13.66 4.76 4.90
CA ARG A 79 15.13 4.60 4.77
C ARG A 79 15.52 4.05 3.40
N LEU A 80 14.79 3.05 2.92
CA LEU A 80 14.98 2.47 1.59
C LEU A 80 14.81 3.54 0.49
N GLU A 81 13.69 4.29 0.54
CA GLU A 81 13.40 5.36 -0.43
C GLU A 81 14.51 6.42 -0.44
N LYS A 82 14.93 6.91 0.73
CA LYS A 82 15.98 7.93 0.83
C LYS A 82 17.35 7.45 0.37
N LYS A 83 17.74 6.23 0.74
CA LYS A 83 19.08 5.71 0.45
C LYS A 83 19.27 5.42 -1.03
N TYR A 84 18.26 4.89 -1.68
CA TYR A 84 18.34 4.43 -3.08
C TYR A 84 17.61 5.35 -4.07
N ASN A 85 17.10 6.50 -3.60
CA ASN A 85 16.30 7.43 -4.41
C ASN A 85 15.13 6.72 -5.12
N LEU A 86 14.45 5.85 -4.37
CA LEU A 86 13.31 5.06 -4.84
C LEU A 86 12.00 5.68 -4.35
N ARG A 87 10.92 5.32 -5.03
CA ARG A 87 9.55 5.67 -4.61
C ARG A 87 8.70 4.41 -4.55
N ILE A 88 8.13 4.14 -3.38
CA ILE A 88 7.19 3.04 -3.17
C ILE A 88 5.78 3.57 -3.35
N GLU A 89 5.06 3.02 -4.32
CA GLU A 89 3.68 3.40 -4.62
C GLU A 89 2.70 2.27 -4.25
N PHE A 90 1.64 2.62 -3.51
CA PHE A 90 0.54 1.71 -3.20
C PHE A 90 -0.61 1.97 -4.17
N LYS A 91 -0.96 0.96 -4.98
CA LYS A 91 -2.12 1.01 -5.86
C LYS A 91 -3.32 0.35 -5.20
N LEU A 92 -4.37 1.13 -4.93
CA LEU A 92 -5.64 0.63 -4.41
C LEU A 92 -6.54 0.21 -5.57
N ASN A 93 -6.61 -1.09 -5.81
CA ASN A 93 -7.49 -1.66 -6.82
C ASN A 93 -8.80 -2.11 -6.17
N PRO A 94 -9.94 -1.46 -6.46
CA PRO A 94 -11.21 -1.89 -5.91
C PRO A 94 -11.59 -3.25 -6.47
N LYS A 95 -12.13 -4.14 -5.61
CA LYS A 95 -12.54 -5.50 -6.02
C LYS A 95 -13.75 -5.50 -6.96
N ASN A 96 -14.54 -4.44 -6.92
CA ASN A 96 -15.71 -4.23 -7.76
C ASN A 96 -15.54 -2.91 -8.51
N GLU A 97 -16.19 -2.75 -9.66
CA GLU A 97 -16.24 -1.46 -10.35
C GLU A 97 -16.74 -0.37 -9.39
N CYS A 98 -15.83 0.49 -8.96
CA CYS A 98 -16.19 1.70 -8.27
C CYS A 98 -16.76 2.67 -9.30
N LYS A 99 -18.08 2.82 -9.34
CA LYS A 99 -18.77 3.86 -10.12
C LYS A 99 -18.54 5.24 -9.50
N PHE A 100 -17.31 5.71 -9.46
CA PHE A 100 -17.01 7.12 -9.21
C PHE A 100 -17.05 7.83 -10.56
N ILE A 101 -18.23 8.33 -10.95
CA ILE A 101 -18.33 9.21 -12.11
C ILE A 101 -17.75 10.56 -11.68
N SER A 102 -16.57 10.90 -12.16
CA SER A 102 -16.09 12.28 -12.18
C SER A 102 -16.18 12.80 -13.60
N LYS A 103 -17.12 13.71 -13.85
CA LYS A 103 -17.12 14.49 -15.09
C LYS A 103 -16.34 15.76 -14.80
N LEU A 104 -15.14 15.88 -15.37
CA LEU A 104 -14.40 17.13 -15.38
C LEU A 104 -15.02 18.02 -16.46
N SER A 105 -15.75 19.05 -16.06
CA SER A 105 -16.09 20.16 -16.96
C SER A 105 -15.28 21.37 -16.52
N ASN A 106 -14.93 22.25 -17.46
CA ASN A 106 -13.94 23.33 -17.28
C ASN A 106 -14.21 24.28 -16.09
N THR A 107 -15.35 24.19 -15.42
CA THR A 107 -15.76 25.09 -14.33
C THR A 107 -16.34 24.38 -13.10
N THR A 108 -16.58 23.06 -13.14
CA THR A 108 -17.27 22.40 -12.02
C THR A 108 -16.88 20.93 -11.90
N ILE A 109 -16.56 20.50 -10.68
CA ILE A 109 -16.37 19.09 -10.31
C ILE A 109 -17.64 18.63 -9.60
N GLU A 110 -18.40 17.73 -10.22
CA GLU A 110 -19.62 17.17 -9.63
C GLU A 110 -19.31 15.77 -9.04
N PHE A 111 -19.46 15.63 -7.72
CA PHE A 111 -19.30 14.35 -7.02
C PHE A 111 -20.68 13.79 -6.64
N ARG A 112 -21.14 12.73 -7.32
CA ARG A 112 -22.35 12.01 -6.89
C ARG A 112 -21.95 10.79 -6.04
N ILE A 113 -22.05 10.94 -4.72
CA ILE A 113 -21.75 9.87 -3.76
C ILE A 113 -23.03 9.06 -3.48
N THR A 114 -23.27 8.01 -4.27
CA THR A 114 -24.27 6.99 -3.93
C THR A 114 -23.64 5.92 -3.04
N ASN A 115 -23.48 6.25 -1.74
CA ASN A 115 -23.52 5.34 -0.59
C ASN A 115 -22.99 6.07 0.65
N PHE A 116 -23.83 6.91 1.27
CA PHE A 116 -23.62 7.34 2.65
C PHE A 116 -24.41 6.42 3.56
N ASN A 117 -23.73 5.43 4.15
CA ASN A 117 -24.13 5.01 5.48
C ASN A 117 -23.68 6.11 6.43
N LEU A 118 -24.67 6.90 6.84
CA LEU A 118 -24.65 7.99 7.79
C LEU A 118 -23.74 7.69 8.99
N ILE A 119 -22.65 8.45 9.15
CA ILE A 119 -22.18 8.83 10.49
C ILE A 119 -22.34 10.35 10.53
N GLN A 120 -23.37 10.79 11.25
CA GLN A 120 -23.60 12.20 11.54
C GLN A 120 -22.33 12.80 12.15
N SER A 121 -21.70 13.71 11.42
CA SER A 121 -21.14 14.90 12.06
C SER A 121 -21.43 16.07 11.12
N GLU A 122 -22.41 16.87 11.53
CA GLU A 122 -22.75 18.14 10.90
C GLU A 122 -21.54 19.07 11.01
N LYS A 123 -20.77 19.24 9.92
CA LYS A 123 -20.15 20.52 9.57
C LYS A 123 -20.08 20.60 8.04
N ASN A 124 -21.05 21.31 7.47
CA ASN A 124 -20.97 21.77 6.08
C ASN A 124 -19.73 22.65 5.96
N PHE A 125 -18.64 22.12 5.41
CA PHE A 125 -17.53 22.94 4.95
C PHE A 125 -17.81 23.29 3.48
N SER A 126 -18.32 24.49 3.24
CA SER A 126 -18.18 25.14 1.94
C SER A 126 -17.02 26.13 2.06
N SER A 127 -15.89 25.88 1.38
CA SER A 127 -14.95 26.96 1.09
C SER A 127 -15.31 27.52 -0.28
N ASN A 128 -15.73 28.78 -0.32
CA ASN A 128 -15.77 29.51 -1.58
C ASN A 128 -14.33 29.89 -1.90
N ASN A 129 -13.64 29.08 -2.70
CA ASN A 129 -12.31 29.43 -3.20
C ASN A 129 -12.51 30.33 -4.43
N ASN A 130 -12.16 31.60 -4.31
CA ASN A 130 -12.17 32.52 -5.45
C ASN A 130 -10.89 32.25 -6.29
N PRO A 131 -10.98 31.98 -7.60
CA PRO A 131 -9.80 31.63 -8.41
C PRO A 131 -8.75 32.73 -8.54
N LEU A 132 -9.07 33.96 -8.12
CA LEU A 132 -8.17 35.12 -8.13
C LEU A 132 -7.19 35.16 -6.93
N ASP A 133 -7.39 34.34 -5.91
CA ASP A 133 -6.62 34.43 -4.66
C ASP A 133 -5.23 33.76 -4.72
N TYR A 134 -4.81 33.17 -5.85
CA TYR A 134 -3.61 32.33 -5.92
C TYR A 134 -2.60 32.61 -7.04
N CYS A 135 -2.69 33.73 -7.77
CA CYS A 135 -1.67 34.08 -8.77
C CYS A 135 -1.23 35.55 -8.68
N GLN A 136 -0.31 35.86 -7.77
CA GLN A 136 0.64 36.95 -7.98
C GLN A 136 1.98 36.33 -8.33
N PHE A 137 2.38 36.44 -9.60
CA PHE A 137 3.78 36.28 -9.97
C PHE A 137 4.47 37.61 -9.69
N GLU A 138 5.42 37.63 -8.76
CA GLU A 138 6.29 38.78 -8.54
C GLU A 138 7.10 39.03 -9.82
N THR A 139 6.80 40.13 -10.51
CA THR A 139 7.70 40.69 -11.51
C THR A 139 8.85 41.34 -10.78
N VAL A 140 10.03 40.73 -10.82
CA VAL A 140 11.28 41.40 -10.48
C VAL A 140 11.69 42.22 -11.69
N GLU A 141 11.45 43.54 -11.63
CA GLU A 141 12.11 44.53 -12.48
C GLU A 141 13.12 45.28 -11.61
N ASP A 142 14.41 45.06 -11.90
CA ASP A 142 15.47 46.08 -12.01
C ASP A 142 16.69 45.46 -12.71
#